data_AF-A0A138AW75-F1
#
_entry.id   AF-A0A138AW75-F1
#
_cell.length_a   1.000
_cell.length_b   1.000
_cell.length_c   1.000
_cell.angle_alpha   90.00
_cell.angle_beta   90.00
_cell.angle_gamma   90.00
#
_symmetry.space_group_name_H-M   'P 1'
#
loop_
_entity.id
_entity.type
_entity.pdbx_description
1 polymer ?
#
loop_
_entity_poly.entity_id
_entity_poly.type
_entity_poly.pdbx_seq_one_letter_code
_entity_poly.pdbx_strand_id
1 'polypeptide(L)'
;MFYMGEMCATVRVSLVTRSGARAVEGPWVMCEYSHDAGYRSWWLTCDFPAAMSMLGLPLAAPFLYPLMDTLTDALGVSPNVSVTLDGGILSVELIPVLDVNLD
;
A
#
# COMPACT_ATOMS: atom_id res chain seq x y z
N MET A 1 6.03 -18.92 11.36
CA MET A 1 4.65 -19.36 11.05
C MET A 1 3.90 -18.08 10.76
N PHE A 2 3.68 -17.77 9.47
CA PHE A 2 2.91 -16.59 9.08
C PHE A 2 1.44 -16.97 9.23
N TYR A 3 0.74 -16.37 10.19
CA TYR A 3 -0.71 -16.46 10.22
C TYR A 3 -1.20 -15.62 9.04
N MET A 4 -1.93 -16.23 8.10
CA MET A 4 -2.68 -15.46 7.12
C MET A 4 -3.74 -14.67 7.89
N GLY A 5 -3.44 -13.42 8.20
CA GLY A 5 -4.39 -12.49 8.80
C GLY A 5 -5.55 -12.23 7.84
N GLU A 6 -6.74 -12.06 8.40
CA GLU A 6 -7.94 -11.65 7.66
C GLU A 6 -7.71 -10.30 6.98
N MET A 7 -8.32 -10.10 5.82
CA MET A 7 -8.25 -8.83 5.11
C MET A 7 -9.00 -7.76 5.90
N CYS A 8 -8.27 -6.89 6.60
CA CYS A 8 -8.85 -5.82 7.39
C CYS A 8 -8.72 -4.43 6.74
N ALA A 9 -8.01 -4.31 5.60
CA ALA A 9 -7.93 -3.07 4.84
C ALA A 9 -7.82 -3.34 3.33
N THR A 10 -8.48 -2.51 2.53
CA THR A 10 -8.20 -2.32 1.09
C THR A 10 -7.13 -1.25 0.96
N VAL A 11 -6.35 -1.27 -0.13
CA VAL A 11 -5.36 -0.21 -0.38
C VAL A 11 -5.66 0.55 -1.64
N ARG A 12 -5.62 1.88 -1.51
CA ARG A 12 -5.60 2.80 -2.63
C ARG A 12 -4.19 3.30 -2.83
N VAL A 13 -3.69 3.13 -4.04
CA VAL A 13 -2.42 3.72 -4.49
C VAL A 13 -2.72 4.76 -5.55
N SER A 14 -2.28 5.99 -5.32
CA SER A 14 -2.48 7.10 -6.23
C SER A 14 -1.14 7.67 -6.68
N LEU A 15 -1.00 7.95 -7.96
CA LEU A 15 0.15 8.65 -8.52
C LEU A 15 -0.33 9.92 -9.20
N VAL A 16 0.14 11.06 -8.70
CA VAL A 16 -0.08 12.38 -9.30
C VAL A 16 1.20 12.82 -9.98
N THR A 17 1.12 13.06 -11.29
CA THR A 17 2.23 13.58 -12.10
C THR A 17 1.78 14.82 -12.87
N ARG A 18 2.71 15.44 -13.61
CA ARG A 18 2.37 16.53 -14.54
C ARG A 18 1.41 16.10 -15.66
N SER A 19 1.37 14.82 -16.01
CA SER A 19 0.49 14.30 -17.07
C SER A 19 -0.89 13.89 -16.56
N GLY A 20 -1.12 13.91 -15.24
CA GLY A 20 -2.40 13.63 -14.62
C GLY A 20 -2.29 12.82 -13.34
N ALA A 21 -3.45 12.53 -12.76
CA ALA A 21 -3.61 11.69 -11.58
C ALA A 21 -4.19 10.33 -11.97
N ARG A 22 -3.64 9.25 -11.41
CA ARG A 22 -4.16 7.88 -11.55
C ARG A 22 -4.24 7.25 -10.18
N ALA A 23 -5.23 6.40 -9.97
CA ALA A 23 -5.36 5.63 -8.75
C ALA A 23 -5.73 4.19 -9.10
N VAL A 24 -5.24 3.27 -8.30
CA VAL A 24 -5.55 1.84 -8.36
C VAL A 24 -5.92 1.40 -6.96
N GLU A 25 -7.01 0.64 -6.85
CA GLU A 25 -7.51 0.12 -5.58
C GLU A 25 -7.51 -1.40 -5.62
N GLY A 26 -7.14 -2.03 -4.52
CA GLY A 26 -7.20 -3.47 -4.45
C GLY A 26 -6.88 -4.06 -3.09
N PRO A 27 -7.10 -5.36 -2.93
CA PRO A 27 -6.87 -6.11 -1.70
C PRO A 27 -5.38 -6.37 -1.40
N TRP A 28 -4.48 -5.54 -1.93
CA TRP A 28 -3.05 -5.84 -2.09
C TRP A 28 -2.21 -5.79 -0.80
N VAL A 29 -2.82 -5.48 0.34
CA VAL A 29 -2.14 -5.47 1.63
C VAL A 29 -2.80 -6.46 2.56
N MET A 30 -1.98 -7.36 3.09
CA MET A 30 -2.32 -8.16 4.25
C MET A 30 -1.84 -7.42 5.48
N CYS A 31 -2.75 -6.90 6.30
CA CYS A 31 -2.33 -6.41 7.61
C CYS A 31 -2.38 -7.56 8.61
N GLU A 32 -1.27 -7.80 9.28
CA GLU A 32 -1.24 -8.63 10.48
C GLU A 32 -1.67 -7.75 11.66
N TYR A 33 -2.78 -8.10 12.29
CA TYR A 33 -3.20 -7.45 13.52
C TYR A 33 -2.28 -7.89 14.67
N SER A 34 -1.51 -6.94 15.21
CA SER A 34 -0.73 -7.15 16.42
C SER A 34 -1.39 -6.40 17.56
N HIS A 35 -1.93 -7.14 18.53
CA HIS A 35 -2.66 -6.60 19.68
C HIS A 35 -1.80 -5.65 20.54
N ASP A 36 -0.48 -5.81 20.51
CA ASP A 36 0.49 -5.00 21.26
C ASP A 36 0.94 -3.73 20.52
N ALA A 37 0.81 -3.69 19.18
CA ALA A 37 1.30 -2.60 18.32
C ALA A 37 0.19 -1.83 17.59
N GLY A 38 -1.09 -2.15 17.83
CA GLY A 38 -2.22 -1.53 17.15
C GLY A 38 -2.50 -2.16 15.79
N TYR A 39 -1.55 -2.09 14.83
CA TYR A 39 -1.63 -2.73 13.50
C TYR A 39 -0.22 -2.92 12.90
N ARG A 40 0.02 -3.99 12.13
CA ARG A 40 1.19 -4.10 11.22
C ARG A 40 0.72 -4.40 9.80
N SER A 41 0.86 -3.46 8.88
CA SER A 41 0.55 -3.67 7.46
C SER A 41 1.73 -4.33 6.73
N TRP A 42 1.49 -5.42 6.02
CA TRP A 42 2.48 -6.03 5.13
C TRP A 42 1.91 -6.05 3.72
N TRP A 43 2.65 -5.47 2.77
CA TRP A 43 2.33 -5.67 1.36
C TRP A 43 2.61 -7.13 1.00
N LEU A 44 1.71 -7.75 0.24
CA LEU A 44 2.12 -8.93 -0.50
C LEU A 44 3.07 -8.46 -1.60
N THR A 45 4.32 -8.90 -1.51
CA THR A 45 5.40 -8.51 -2.44
C THR A 45 5.08 -8.75 -3.91
N CYS A 46 4.12 -9.64 -4.22
CA CYS A 46 3.66 -9.90 -5.58
C CYS A 46 2.75 -8.82 -6.16
N ASP A 47 2.06 -8.04 -5.32
CA ASP A 47 1.01 -7.12 -5.76
C ASP A 47 1.49 -5.68 -5.91
N PHE A 48 2.50 -5.27 -5.13
CA PHE A 48 3.06 -3.92 -5.21
C PHE A 48 3.63 -3.60 -6.61
N PRO A 49 4.49 -4.43 -7.24
CA PRO A 49 4.98 -4.14 -8.59
C PRO A 49 3.84 -4.06 -9.61
N ALA A 50 2.82 -4.92 -9.50
CA ALA A 50 1.67 -4.91 -10.39
C ALA A 50 0.88 -3.59 -10.29
N ALA A 51 0.61 -3.11 -9.06
CA ALA A 51 -0.04 -1.82 -8.82
C ALA A 51 0.78 -0.64 -9.40
N MET A 52 2.10 -0.66 -9.23
CA MET A 52 3.01 0.34 -9.79
C MET A 52 2.97 0.35 -11.33
N SER A 53 2.96 -0.83 -11.95
CA SER A 53 2.82 -1.00 -13.41
C SER A 53 1.52 -0.40 -13.93
N MET A 54 0.40 -0.62 -13.24
CA MET A 54 -0.90 -0.04 -13.60
C MET A 54 -0.92 1.49 -13.48
N LEU A 55 -0.14 2.06 -12.56
CA LEU A 55 0.06 3.50 -12.43
C LEU A 55 1.01 4.07 -13.49
N GLY A 56 1.66 3.22 -14.29
CA GLY A 56 2.59 3.61 -15.34
C GLY A 56 4.05 3.68 -14.90
N LEU A 57 4.39 3.13 -13.73
CA LEU A 57 5.78 3.00 -13.27
C LEU A 57 6.35 1.67 -13.81
N PRO A 58 7.53 1.68 -14.44
CA PRO A 58 8.08 0.48 -15.05
C PRO A 58 8.53 -0.53 -13.99
N LEU A 59 8.12 -1.80 -14.13
CA LEU A 59 8.46 -2.90 -13.21
C LEU A 59 9.97 -3.10 -12.98
N ALA A 60 10.78 -2.73 -13.97
CA ALA A 60 12.24 -2.84 -13.91
C ALA A 60 12.92 -1.61 -13.26
N ALA A 61 12.14 -0.66 -12.73
CA ALA A 61 12.71 0.50 -12.07
C ALA A 61 13.49 0.08 -10.81
N PRO A 62 14.78 0.48 -10.69
CA PRO A 62 15.64 0.05 -9.58
C PRO A 62 15.18 0.58 -8.22
N PHE A 63 14.33 1.61 -8.20
CA PHE A 63 13.80 2.20 -6.97
C PHE A 63 12.55 1.50 -6.42
N LEU A 64 11.93 0.57 -7.16
CA LEU A 64 10.65 -0.02 -6.75
C LEU A 64 10.73 -0.85 -5.47
N TYR A 65 11.75 -1.68 -5.32
CA TYR A 65 11.91 -2.48 -4.10
C TYR A 65 12.25 -1.63 -2.87
N PRO A 66 13.23 -0.70 -2.92
CA PRO A 66 13.46 0.24 -1.81
C PRO A 66 12.22 1.08 -1.45
N LEU A 67 11.42 1.46 -2.45
CA LEU A 67 10.18 2.20 -2.25
C LEU A 67 9.13 1.35 -1.53
N MET A 68 8.99 0.07 -1.91
CA MET A 68 8.09 -0.88 -1.25
C MET A 68 8.45 -1.05 0.23
N ASP A 69 9.73 -1.23 0.55
CA ASP A 69 10.19 -1.37 1.93
C ASP A 69 9.88 -0.09 2.73
N THR A 70 10.21 1.08 2.17
CA THR A 70 9.92 2.38 2.78
C THR A 70 8.44 2.58 3.05
N LEU A 71 7.57 2.23 2.09
CA LEU A 71 6.12 2.35 2.25
C LEU A 71 5.59 1.37 3.29
N THR A 72 6.11 0.15 3.33
CA THR A 72 5.71 -0.87 4.31
C THR A 72 6.00 -0.39 5.74
N ASP A 73 7.21 0.13 5.97
CA ASP A 73 7.59 0.67 7.28
C ASP A 73 6.74 1.89 7.67
N ALA A 74 6.51 2.81 6.73
CA ALA A 74 5.73 4.01 6.98
C ALA A 74 4.24 3.70 7.24
N LEU A 75 3.67 2.71 6.56
CA LEU A 75 2.27 2.29 6.76
C LEU A 75 2.05 1.60 8.11
N GLY A 76 3.11 1.01 8.68
CA GLY A 76 3.13 0.54 10.06
C GLY A 76 3.00 1.65 11.11
N VAL A 77 3.17 2.92 10.71
CA VAL A 77 3.06 4.10 11.58
C VAL A 77 1.83 4.95 11.26
N SER A 78 1.46 5.06 9.99
CA SER A 78 0.35 5.89 9.50
C SER A 78 -0.46 5.16 8.43
N PRO A 79 -1.81 5.17 8.49
CA PRO A 79 -2.65 4.54 7.46
C PRO A 79 -2.60 5.28 6.12
N ASN A 80 -2.02 6.50 6.08
CA ASN A 80 -1.82 7.26 4.85
C ASN A 80 -0.36 7.70 4.76
N VAL A 81 0.28 7.38 3.64
CA VAL A 81 1.69 7.70 3.37
C VAL A 81 1.79 8.33 1.99
N SER A 82 2.59 9.39 1.87
CA SER A 82 2.92 9.99 0.58
C SER A 82 4.42 10.13 0.43
N VAL A 83 4.93 9.77 -0.76
CA VAL A 83 6.35 9.83 -1.12
C VAL A 83 6.48 10.63 -2.41
N THR A 84 7.40 11.59 -2.40
CA THR A 84 7.75 12.34 -3.61
C THR A 84 8.68 11.51 -4.47
N LEU A 85 8.28 11.29 -5.73
CA LEU A 85 9.10 10.68 -6.76
C LEU A 85 9.57 11.77 -7.73
N ASP A 86 10.64 11.51 -8.48
CA ASP A 86 11.05 12.45 -9.54
C ASP A 86 9.94 12.52 -10.61
N GLY A 87 9.24 13.66 -10.65
CA GLY A 87 8.11 13.88 -11.56
C GLY A 87 6.71 13.62 -11.00
N GLY A 88 6.56 13.27 -9.71
CA GLY A 88 5.23 13.08 -9.13
C GLY A 88 5.17 12.84 -7.62
N ILE A 89 3.95 12.64 -7.12
CA ILE A 89 3.67 12.24 -5.74
C ILE A 89 2.95 10.91 -5.79
N LEU A 90 3.53 9.90 -5.12
CA LEU A 90 2.90 8.62 -4.89
C LEU A 90 2.27 8.64 -3.50
N SER A 91 0.98 8.37 -3.41
CA SER A 91 0.26 8.26 -2.15
C SER A 91 -0.29 6.85 -2.00
N VAL A 92 -0.18 6.30 -0.81
CA VAL A 92 -0.76 5.03 -0.39
C VAL A 92 -1.67 5.29 0.79
N GLU A 93 -2.90 4.77 0.71
CA GLU A 93 -3.90 4.85 1.74
C GLU A 93 -4.42 3.44 2.06
N LEU A 94 -4.34 3.05 3.33
CA LEU A 94 -5.05 1.91 3.89
C LEU A 94 -6.49 2.35 4.17
N ILE A 95 -7.44 1.78 3.46
CA ILE A 95 -8.87 1.97 3.62
C ILE A 95 -9.36 0.82 4.50
N PRO A 96 -9.77 1.05 5.76
CA PRO A 96 -10.30 -0.01 6.60
C PRO A 96 -11.48 -0.70 5.90
N VAL A 97 -11.45 -2.02 5.84
CA VAL A 97 -12.66 -2.78 5.50
C VAL A 97 -13.51 -2.72 6.75
N LEU A 98 -14.46 -1.77 6.79
CA LEU A 98 -15.47 -1.76 7.84
C LEU A 98 -16.24 -3.08 7.73
N ASP A 99 -16.07 -3.96 8.71
CA ASP A 99 -17.10 -4.93 9.04
C ASP A 99 -18.33 -4.12 9.46
N VAL A 100 -19.23 -3.90 8.51
CA VAL A 100 -20.57 -3.43 8.77
C VAL A 100 -21.31 -4.63 9.38
N ASN A 101 -21.25 -4.71 10.71
CA ASN A 101 -22.03 -5.54 11.66
C ASN A 101 -21.12 -6.34 12.61
N LEU A 102 -20.64 -5.66 13.65
CA LEU A 102 -20.50 -6.30 14.95
C LEU A 102 -21.87 -6.21 15.63
N ASP A 103 -22.73 -7.20 15.38
CA ASP A 103 -23.88 -7.51 16.25
C ASP A 103 -23.39 -8.18 17.55
#